data_AF-A0A6J4QDR3-F1
#
_entry.id   AF-A0A6J4QDR3-F1
#
_cell.length_a   1.000
_cell.length_b   1.000
_cell.length_c   1.000
_cell.angle_alpha   90.00
_cell.angle_beta   90.00
_cell.angle_gamma   90.00
#
_symmetry.space_group_name_H-M   'P 1'
#
loop_
_entity.id
_entity.type
_entity.pdbx_description
1 polymer ?
#
loop_
_entity_poly.entity_id
_entity_poly.type
_entity_poly.pdbx_seq_one_letter_code
_entity_poly.pdbx_strand_id
1 'polypeptide(L)'
;MSYMYRRNVDVGMGGNGAIAALVAITAPCAFVAPWASIVIGFVAGIIMYATLVYVDKIGVDDPLGAIAAHGMGGIWGTLSCGLFTTPALAAVGEPGLFYGGGLYQLGIQALGIIAAGGFVFLASLAVFATLKATIGIRVKPEQEFDGLDIHEHGVFGYPDLVATDYQNGKISDPLEGVPEGTA
;
A
#
# COMPACT_ATOMS: atom_id res chain seq x y z
N MET A 1 -6.86 -13.00 -10.34
CA MET A 1 -5.68 -13.79 -9.94
C MET A 1 -5.91 -14.59 -8.66
N SER A 2 -6.43 -13.98 -7.59
CA SER A 2 -6.73 -14.68 -6.32
C SER A 2 -7.53 -15.98 -6.50
N TYR A 3 -8.61 -15.95 -7.29
CA TYR A 3 -9.42 -17.14 -7.57
C TYR A 3 -8.64 -18.28 -8.27
N MET A 4 -7.70 -17.96 -9.15
CA MET A 4 -6.95 -18.98 -9.89
C MET A 4 -5.89 -19.67 -9.01
N TYR A 5 -5.35 -18.94 -8.03
CA TYR A 5 -4.31 -19.46 -7.14
C TYR A 5 -4.88 -20.07 -5.84
N ARG A 6 -5.80 -19.36 -5.17
CA ARG A 6 -6.40 -19.76 -3.89
C ARG A 6 -7.74 -20.48 -4.03
N ARG A 7 -8.29 -20.62 -5.25
CA ARG A 7 -9.60 -21.22 -5.56
C ARG A 7 -10.81 -20.54 -4.90
N ASN A 8 -10.58 -19.40 -4.23
CA ASN A 8 -11.58 -18.61 -3.51
C ASN A 8 -11.55 -17.15 -3.99
N VAL A 9 -12.70 -16.49 -4.03
CA VAL A 9 -12.80 -15.05 -4.30
C VAL A 9 -12.51 -14.29 -3.02
N ASP A 10 -11.29 -13.78 -2.91
CA ASP A 10 -10.85 -12.94 -1.80
C ASP A 10 -11.23 -11.48 -2.09
N VAL A 11 -12.16 -10.95 -1.28
CA VAL A 11 -12.70 -9.58 -1.42
C VAL A 11 -11.63 -8.54 -1.14
N GLY A 12 -10.76 -8.77 -0.14
CA GLY A 12 -9.65 -7.87 0.17
C GLY A 12 -8.66 -7.77 -0.99
N MET A 13 -8.33 -8.90 -1.60
CA MET A 13 -7.51 -8.94 -2.82
C MET A 13 -8.19 -8.26 -4.02
N GLY A 14 -9.53 -8.38 -4.14
CA GLY A 14 -10.30 -7.64 -5.13
C GLY A 14 -10.20 -6.13 -4.93
N GLY A 15 -10.36 -5.67 -3.68
CA GLY A 15 -10.23 -4.27 -3.28
C GLY A 15 -8.84 -3.70 -3.53
N ASN A 16 -7.78 -4.41 -3.09
CA ASN A 16 -6.40 -4.01 -3.35
C ASN A 16 -6.07 -3.98 -4.84
N GLY A 17 -6.69 -4.85 -5.65
CA GLY A 17 -6.58 -4.80 -7.11
C GLY A 17 -7.15 -3.52 -7.70
N ALA A 18 -8.33 -3.10 -7.22
CA ALA A 18 -8.94 -1.83 -7.63
C ALA A 18 -8.10 -0.62 -7.20
N ILE A 19 -7.57 -0.62 -5.97
CA ILE A 19 -6.68 0.44 -5.48
C ILE A 19 -5.41 0.52 -6.35
N ALA A 20 -4.75 -0.61 -6.63
CA ALA A 20 -3.57 -0.63 -7.48
C ALA A 20 -3.84 -0.08 -8.90
N ALA A 21 -5.01 -0.37 -9.47
CA ALA A 21 -5.41 0.19 -10.76
C ALA A 21 -5.60 1.72 -10.70
N LEU A 22 -6.24 2.24 -9.64
CA LEU A 22 -6.40 3.68 -9.41
C LEU A 22 -5.05 4.38 -9.20
N VAL A 23 -4.16 3.77 -8.43
CA VAL A 23 -2.79 4.28 -8.26
C VAL A 23 -2.07 4.32 -9.61
N ALA A 24 -2.10 3.23 -10.37
CA ALA A 24 -1.38 3.14 -11.64
C ALA A 24 -1.88 4.15 -12.68
N ILE A 25 -3.18 4.48 -12.71
CA ILE A 25 -3.69 5.47 -13.65
C ILE A 25 -3.44 6.93 -13.22
N THR A 26 -3.02 7.17 -11.97
CA THR A 26 -2.87 8.52 -11.41
C THR A 26 -1.92 9.40 -12.23
N ALA A 27 -0.72 8.90 -12.55
CA ALA A 27 0.25 9.63 -13.37
C ALA A 27 -0.18 9.80 -14.85
N PRO A 28 -0.64 8.75 -15.55
CA PRO A 28 -0.99 8.84 -16.98
C PRO A 28 -2.39 9.39 -17.28
N CYS A 29 -3.25 9.66 -16.29
CA CYS A 29 -4.70 9.90 -16.51
C CYS A 29 -5.02 10.99 -17.55
N ALA A 30 -4.19 12.02 -17.66
CA ALA A 30 -4.36 13.12 -18.61
C ALA A 30 -3.69 12.90 -19.97
N PHE A 31 -2.84 11.86 -20.10
CA PHE A 31 -1.90 11.69 -21.21
C PHE A 31 -2.21 10.48 -22.11
N VAL A 32 -3.03 9.55 -21.64
CA VAL A 32 -3.31 8.28 -22.33
C VAL A 32 -4.74 8.19 -22.85
N ALA A 33 -4.93 7.42 -23.93
CA ALA A 33 -6.26 7.14 -24.45
C ALA A 33 -7.08 6.24 -23.48
N PRO A 34 -8.43 6.32 -23.50
CA PRO A 34 -9.28 5.54 -22.59
C PRO A 34 -9.09 4.01 -22.68
N TRP A 35 -8.73 3.46 -23.82
CA TRP A 35 -8.46 2.02 -23.92
C TRP A 35 -7.18 1.62 -23.18
N ALA A 36 -6.18 2.50 -23.14
CA ALA A 36 -4.90 2.24 -22.49
C ALA A 36 -5.06 2.24 -20.96
N SER A 37 -6.02 3.00 -20.42
CA SER A 37 -6.28 3.00 -18.96
C SER A 37 -6.75 1.63 -18.46
N ILE A 38 -7.55 0.93 -19.25
CA ILE A 38 -8.00 -0.44 -18.96
C ILE A 38 -6.80 -1.38 -18.91
N VAL A 39 -5.88 -1.28 -19.87
CA VAL A 39 -4.66 -2.10 -19.94
C VAL A 39 -3.74 -1.80 -18.75
N ILE A 40 -3.50 -0.51 -18.45
CA ILE A 40 -2.66 -0.07 -17.34
C ILE A 40 -3.21 -0.60 -16.01
N GLY A 41 -4.51 -0.46 -15.77
CA GLY A 41 -5.16 -0.96 -14.55
C GLY A 41 -5.13 -2.48 -14.42
N PHE A 42 -5.35 -3.20 -15.53
CA PHE A 42 -5.27 -4.67 -15.53
C PHE A 42 -3.86 -5.17 -15.18
N VAL A 43 -2.83 -4.58 -15.79
CA VAL A 43 -1.42 -4.91 -15.50
C VAL A 43 -1.07 -4.54 -14.05
N ALA A 44 -1.57 -3.41 -13.54
CA ALA A 44 -1.36 -3.01 -12.15
C ALA A 44 -1.91 -4.05 -11.15
N GLY A 45 -3.09 -4.61 -11.42
CA GLY A 45 -3.65 -5.68 -10.57
C GLY A 45 -2.81 -6.96 -10.57
N ILE A 46 -2.16 -7.30 -11.69
CA ILE A 46 -1.22 -8.43 -11.77
C ILE A 46 0.04 -8.12 -10.96
N ILE A 47 0.64 -6.94 -11.16
CA ILE A 47 1.84 -6.49 -10.46
C ILE A 47 1.60 -6.45 -8.96
N MET A 48 0.46 -5.91 -8.51
CA MET A 48 0.09 -5.86 -7.10
C MET A 48 0.05 -7.27 -6.50
N TYR A 49 -0.69 -8.20 -7.11
CA TYR A 49 -0.81 -9.55 -6.56
C TYR A 49 0.55 -10.27 -6.50
N ALA A 50 1.36 -10.16 -7.55
CA ALA A 50 2.68 -10.76 -7.60
C ALA A 50 3.64 -10.16 -6.55
N THR A 51 3.58 -8.84 -6.37
CA THR A 51 4.39 -8.13 -5.37
C THR A 51 3.97 -8.52 -3.96
N LEU A 52 2.68 -8.58 -3.67
CA LEU A 52 2.17 -8.95 -2.34
C LEU A 52 2.68 -10.34 -1.94
N VAL A 53 2.52 -11.35 -2.82
CA VAL A 53 3.03 -12.71 -2.56
C VAL A 53 4.55 -12.72 -2.38
N TYR A 54 5.28 -11.87 -3.10
CA TYR A 54 6.72 -11.76 -2.97
C TYR A 54 7.15 -11.13 -1.64
N VAL A 55 6.51 -10.03 -1.24
CA VAL A 55 6.75 -9.31 0.02
C VAL A 55 6.49 -10.22 1.22
N ASP A 56 5.36 -10.95 1.21
CA ASP A 56 5.04 -11.95 2.24
C ASP A 56 6.13 -13.03 2.31
N LYS A 57 6.60 -13.51 1.15
CA LYS A 57 7.61 -14.58 1.07
C LYS A 57 8.96 -14.18 1.66
N ILE A 58 9.34 -12.90 1.58
CA ILE A 58 10.59 -12.40 2.15
C ILE A 58 10.45 -12.00 3.64
N GLY A 59 9.27 -12.20 4.24
CA GLY A 59 9.02 -11.94 5.66
C GLY A 59 8.94 -10.45 6.00
N VAL A 60 8.62 -9.60 5.03
CA VAL A 60 8.34 -8.19 5.27
C VAL A 60 6.88 -8.05 5.68
N ASP A 61 6.66 -7.53 6.89
CA ASP A 61 5.34 -7.29 7.45
C ASP A 61 4.76 -5.98 6.90
N ASP A 62 4.07 -6.06 5.76
CA ASP A 62 3.32 -4.97 5.13
C ASP A 62 1.81 -5.17 5.37
N PRO A 63 1.25 -4.71 6.50
CA PRO A 63 -0.09 -5.08 6.95
C PRO A 63 -1.21 -4.60 6.01
N LEU A 64 -0.95 -3.58 5.19
CA LEU A 64 -1.93 -2.99 4.28
C LEU A 64 -1.67 -3.35 2.80
N GLY A 65 -0.55 -4.02 2.50
CA GLY A 65 -0.11 -4.21 1.11
C GLY A 65 0.27 -2.91 0.41
N ALA A 66 0.76 -1.91 1.17
CA ALA A 66 1.10 -0.59 0.67
C ALA A 66 2.24 -0.64 -0.37
N ILE A 67 3.23 -1.52 -0.18
CA ILE A 67 4.34 -1.71 -1.13
C ILE A 67 3.80 -2.23 -2.46
N ALA A 68 2.89 -3.20 -2.41
CA ALA A 68 2.32 -3.84 -3.59
C ALA A 68 1.37 -2.91 -4.35
N ALA A 69 0.41 -2.29 -3.67
CA ALA A 69 -0.61 -1.47 -4.30
C ALA A 69 -0.10 -0.06 -4.66
N HIS A 70 0.62 0.60 -3.75
CA HIS A 70 1.07 1.98 -3.96
C HIS A 70 2.48 2.06 -4.53
N GLY A 71 3.44 1.33 -3.96
CA GLY A 71 4.83 1.35 -4.41
C GLY A 71 4.97 0.83 -5.84
N MET A 72 4.68 -0.45 -6.06
CA MET A 72 4.81 -1.08 -7.38
C MET A 72 3.74 -0.62 -8.38
N GLY A 73 2.51 -0.37 -7.91
CA GLY A 73 1.47 0.23 -8.74
C GLY A 73 1.84 1.62 -9.24
N GLY A 74 2.44 2.47 -8.40
CA GLY A 74 2.91 3.81 -8.75
C GLY A 74 4.10 3.80 -9.70
N ILE A 75 5.06 2.88 -9.50
CA ILE A 75 6.18 2.67 -10.43
C ILE A 75 5.65 2.29 -11.81
N TRP A 76 4.76 1.29 -11.89
CA TRP A 76 4.15 0.89 -13.15
C TRP A 76 3.37 2.02 -13.81
N GLY A 77 2.54 2.74 -13.03
CA GLY A 77 1.76 3.87 -13.52
C GLY A 77 2.64 4.96 -14.13
N THR A 78 3.71 5.34 -13.44
CA THR A 78 4.64 6.36 -13.91
C THR A 78 5.40 5.92 -15.17
N LEU A 79 5.87 4.67 -15.22
CA LEU A 79 6.48 4.11 -16.44
C LEU A 79 5.48 4.04 -17.60
N SER A 80 4.21 3.78 -17.33
CA SER A 80 3.18 3.71 -18.36
C SER A 80 2.97 5.03 -19.10
N CYS A 81 3.25 6.19 -18.48
CA CYS A 81 3.33 7.47 -19.19
C CYS A 81 4.37 7.42 -20.32
N GLY A 82 5.53 6.81 -20.05
CA GLY A 82 6.60 6.62 -21.05
C GLY A 82 6.23 5.69 -22.21
N LEU A 83 5.20 4.86 -22.04
CA LEU A 83 4.76 3.89 -23.03
C LEU A 83 3.55 4.37 -23.83
N PHE A 84 2.53 4.88 -23.14
CA PHE A 84 1.18 5.09 -23.67
C PHE A 84 0.78 6.56 -23.84
N THR A 85 1.65 7.53 -23.54
CA THR A 85 1.33 8.95 -23.79
C THR A 85 1.04 9.18 -25.27
N THR A 86 -0.17 9.63 -25.59
CA THR A 86 -0.55 9.83 -26.99
C THR A 86 -0.01 11.17 -27.50
N PRO A 87 0.36 11.29 -28.79
CA PRO A 87 0.85 12.56 -29.33
C PRO A 87 -0.15 13.72 -29.15
N ALA A 88 -1.45 13.42 -29.26
CA ALA A 88 -2.51 14.42 -29.11
C ALA A 88 -2.73 14.90 -27.66
N LEU A 89 -2.34 14.08 -26.67
CA LEU A 89 -2.51 14.38 -25.25
C LEU A 89 -1.17 14.72 -24.55
N ALA A 90 -0.06 14.73 -25.28
CA ALA A 90 1.27 15.11 -24.78
C ALA A 90 1.36 16.63 -24.56
N ALA A 91 0.53 17.17 -23.65
CA ALA A 91 0.52 18.59 -23.31
C ALA A 91 1.84 19.04 -22.66
N VAL A 92 2.54 18.10 -22.00
CA VAL A 92 3.88 18.27 -21.43
C VAL A 92 4.69 17.00 -21.71
N GLY A 93 5.90 17.16 -22.24
CA GLY A 93 6.79 16.05 -22.59
C GLY A 93 6.60 15.54 -24.01
N GLU A 94 7.09 14.32 -24.27
CA GLU A 94 7.10 13.69 -25.59
C GLU A 94 6.07 12.53 -25.67
N PRO A 95 5.65 12.13 -26.89
CA PRO A 95 4.86 10.92 -27.07
C PRO A 95 5.52 9.68 -26.45
N GLY A 96 4.69 8.74 -26.03
CA GLY A 96 5.15 7.46 -25.50
C GLY A 96 5.82 6.60 -26.57
N LEU A 97 6.57 5.59 -26.11
CA LEU A 97 7.31 4.66 -26.96
C LEU A 97 6.43 4.01 -28.04
N PHE A 98 5.19 3.63 -27.70
CA PHE A 98 4.27 2.98 -28.64
C PHE A 98 3.72 3.91 -29.73
N TYR A 99 3.94 5.21 -29.61
CA TYR A 99 3.56 6.22 -30.60
C TYR A 99 4.77 6.79 -31.36
N GLY A 100 5.94 6.15 -31.25
CA GLY A 100 7.15 6.55 -31.97
C GLY A 100 7.96 7.66 -31.30
N GLY A 101 7.62 8.08 -30.07
CA GLY A 101 8.41 9.08 -29.31
C GLY A 101 9.75 8.56 -28.76
N GLY A 102 10.09 7.30 -29.03
CA GLY A 102 11.34 6.68 -28.61
C GLY A 102 11.43 6.42 -27.10
N LEU A 103 12.65 6.22 -26.61
CA LEU A 103 12.91 5.89 -25.20
C LEU A 103 13.05 7.12 -24.29
N TYR A 104 13.03 8.33 -24.85
CA TYR A 104 13.29 9.54 -24.09
C TYR A 104 12.24 9.74 -22.98
N GLN A 105 10.96 9.74 -23.32
CA GLN A 105 9.88 9.90 -22.34
C GLN A 105 9.94 8.82 -21.25
N LEU A 106 10.13 7.55 -21.63
CA LEU A 106 10.27 6.45 -20.68
C LEU A 106 11.48 6.63 -19.74
N GLY A 107 12.61 7.10 -20.27
CA GLY A 107 13.80 7.42 -19.48
C GLY A 107 13.56 8.55 -18.48
N ILE A 108 12.85 9.60 -18.88
CA ILE A 108 12.47 10.70 -17.98
C ILE A 108 11.57 10.20 -16.84
N GLN A 109 10.59 9.35 -17.15
CA GLN A 109 9.72 8.77 -16.11
C GLN A 109 10.50 7.86 -15.15
N ALA A 110 11.41 7.04 -15.66
CA ALA A 110 12.29 6.20 -14.84
C ALA A 110 13.20 7.05 -13.93
N LEU A 111 13.77 8.13 -14.46
CA LEU A 111 14.56 9.08 -13.67
C LEU A 111 13.70 9.73 -12.58
N GLY A 112 12.47 10.13 -12.89
CA GLY A 112 11.52 10.68 -11.93
C GLY A 112 11.24 9.72 -10.77
N ILE A 113 11.02 8.43 -11.08
CA ILE A 113 10.84 7.37 -10.07
C ILE A 113 12.07 7.26 -9.16
N ILE A 114 13.28 7.24 -9.71
CA ILE A 114 14.52 7.13 -8.94
C ILE A 114 14.74 8.37 -8.09
N ALA A 115 14.52 9.57 -8.65
CA ALA A 115 14.72 10.83 -7.96
C ALA A 115 13.74 11.00 -6.79
N ALA A 116 12.44 10.83 -7.04
CA ALA A 116 11.41 10.93 -6.01
C ALA A 116 11.52 9.79 -4.99
N GLY A 117 11.69 8.55 -5.46
CA GLY A 117 11.84 7.37 -4.61
C GLY A 117 13.09 7.44 -3.74
N GLY A 118 14.22 7.86 -4.30
CA GLY A 118 15.47 8.05 -3.56
C GLY A 118 15.35 9.13 -2.51
N PHE A 119 14.76 10.28 -2.85
CA PHE A 119 14.50 11.36 -1.89
C PHE A 119 13.58 10.88 -0.75
N VAL A 120 12.42 10.30 -1.07
CA VAL A 120 11.44 9.86 -0.07
C VAL A 120 12.00 8.74 0.81
N PHE A 121 12.76 7.80 0.25
CA PHE A 121 13.40 6.73 1.01
C PHE A 121 14.41 7.29 2.01
N LEU A 122 15.32 8.15 1.55
CA LEU A 122 16.36 8.74 2.40
C LEU A 122 15.77 9.67 3.48
N ALA A 123 14.78 10.49 3.10
CA ALA A 123 14.09 11.37 4.03
C ALA A 123 13.31 10.58 5.10
N SER A 124 12.52 9.59 4.68
CA SER A 124 11.79 8.70 5.60
C SER A 124 12.74 7.94 6.53
N LEU A 125 13.85 7.42 6.00
CA LEU A 125 14.85 6.73 6.80
C LEU A 125 15.46 7.67 7.86
N ALA A 126 15.80 8.90 7.48
CA ALA A 126 16.33 9.88 8.41
C ALA A 126 15.32 10.24 9.51
N VAL A 127 14.06 10.46 9.16
CA VAL A 127 12.99 10.75 10.12
C VAL A 127 12.77 9.57 11.07
N PHE A 128 12.58 8.35 10.54
CA PHE A 128 12.32 7.18 11.37
C PHE A 128 13.52 6.78 12.22
N ALA A 129 14.75 6.93 11.73
CA ALA A 129 15.96 6.71 12.52
C ALA A 129 16.06 7.72 13.68
N THR A 130 15.74 8.99 13.42
CA THR A 130 15.75 10.05 14.45
C THR A 130 14.68 9.78 15.51
N LEU A 131 13.46 9.45 15.10
CA LEU A 131 12.39 9.10 16.04
C LEU A 131 12.74 7.86 16.86
N LYS A 132 13.31 6.83 16.23
CA LYS A 132 13.77 5.61 16.92
C LYS A 132 14.85 5.90 17.95
N ALA A 133 15.76 6.85 17.69
CA ALA A 133 16.83 7.21 18.60
C ALA A 133 16.42 8.16 19.73
N THR A 134 15.30 8.88 19.59
CA THR A 134 14.87 9.91 20.54
C THR A 134 13.71 9.43 21.42
N ILE A 135 12.57 9.12 20.83
CA ILE A 135 11.33 8.78 21.55
C ILE A 135 10.90 7.32 21.37
N GLY A 136 11.43 6.63 20.36
CA GLY A 136 10.95 5.31 19.95
C GLY A 136 9.72 5.40 19.04
N ILE A 137 9.59 4.46 18.10
CA ILE A 137 8.48 4.42 17.12
C ILE A 137 7.57 3.20 17.26
N ARG A 138 7.95 2.22 18.09
CA ARG A 138 7.20 1.00 18.34
C ARG A 138 6.88 0.90 19.82
N VAL A 139 5.65 0.50 20.13
CA VAL A 139 5.20 0.24 21.50
C VAL A 139 5.96 -0.93 22.13
N LYS A 140 5.83 -1.10 23.45
CA LYS A 140 6.43 -2.26 24.13
C LYS A 140 5.76 -3.56 23.66
N PRO A 141 6.48 -4.70 23.65
CA PRO A 141 5.90 -5.98 23.23
C PRO A 141 4.63 -6.36 23.97
N GLU A 142 4.58 -6.15 25.29
CA GLU A 142 3.40 -6.41 26.13
C GLU A 142 2.19 -5.60 25.64
N GLN A 143 2.37 -4.30 25.38
CA GLN A 143 1.30 -3.43 24.87
C GLN A 143 0.87 -3.79 23.44
N GLU A 144 1.80 -4.31 22.64
CA GLU A 144 1.51 -4.82 21.30
C GLU A 144 0.64 -6.08 21.36
N PHE A 145 0.88 -6.97 22.35
CA PHE A 145 0.08 -8.18 22.55
C PHE A 145 -1.32 -7.88 23.10
N ASP A 146 -1.44 -6.94 24.03
CA ASP A 146 -2.74 -6.55 24.61
C ASP A 146 -3.61 -5.78 23.61
N GLY A 147 -2.98 -5.10 22.64
CA GLY A 147 -3.63 -4.24 21.64
C GLY A 147 -3.55 -2.76 22.01
N LEU A 148 -3.26 -1.93 21.00
CA LEU A 148 -3.04 -0.49 21.22
C LEU A 148 -4.29 0.27 21.67
N ASP A 149 -5.50 -0.23 21.37
CA ASP A 149 -6.74 0.45 21.78
C ASP A 149 -6.83 0.62 23.31
N ILE A 150 -6.39 -0.39 24.08
CA ILE A 150 -6.41 -0.36 25.54
C ILE A 150 -5.37 0.63 26.06
N HIS A 151 -4.14 0.54 25.57
CA HIS A 151 -2.99 1.30 26.09
C HIS A 151 -2.97 2.76 25.64
N GLU A 152 -3.46 3.07 24.43
CA GLU A 152 -3.46 4.42 23.88
C GLU A 152 -4.81 5.13 24.01
N HIS A 153 -5.93 4.39 24.07
CA HIS A 153 -7.28 4.97 24.07
C HIS A 153 -8.14 4.58 25.27
N GLY A 154 -7.66 3.68 26.15
CA GLY A 154 -8.40 3.27 27.37
C GLY A 154 -9.65 2.42 27.10
N VAL A 155 -9.84 1.96 25.86
CA VAL A 155 -11.05 1.26 25.42
C VAL A 155 -10.70 -0.01 24.66
N PHE A 156 -11.59 -1.00 24.69
CA PHE A 156 -11.49 -2.14 23.79
C PHE A 156 -11.99 -1.75 22.41
N GLY A 157 -11.30 -2.17 21.35
CA GLY A 157 -11.79 -1.96 19.97
C GLY A 157 -13.15 -2.60 19.70
N TYR A 158 -13.48 -3.68 20.42
CA TYR A 158 -14.78 -4.36 20.35
C TYR A 158 -15.32 -4.73 21.75
N PRO A 159 -15.88 -3.77 22.50
CA PRO A 159 -16.30 -3.97 23.90
C PRO A 159 -17.35 -5.07 24.05
N ASP A 160 -18.28 -5.17 23.09
CA ASP A 160 -19.37 -6.16 23.11
C ASP A 160 -18.85 -7.60 22.99
N LEU A 161 -17.80 -7.82 22.19
CA LEU A 161 -17.19 -9.14 22.02
C LEU A 161 -16.44 -9.56 23.28
N VAL A 162 -15.68 -8.62 23.87
CA VAL A 162 -14.96 -8.84 25.13
C VAL A 162 -15.94 -9.14 26.26
N ALA A 163 -17.03 -8.37 26.38
CA ALA A 163 -18.08 -8.61 27.35
C ALA A 163 -18.74 -9.99 27.15
N THR A 164 -19.01 -10.37 25.91
CA THR A 164 -19.62 -11.66 25.57
C THR A 164 -18.69 -12.84 25.92
N ASP A 165 -17.40 -12.74 25.62
CA ASP A 165 -16.45 -13.81 25.92
C ASP A 165 -16.15 -13.93 27.42
N TYR A 166 -16.16 -12.81 28.16
CA TYR A 166 -16.11 -12.82 29.62
C TYR A 166 -17.36 -13.48 30.23
N GLN A 167 -18.56 -13.08 29.77
CA GLN A 167 -19.82 -13.70 30.20
C GLN A 167 -19.89 -15.20 29.90
N ASN A 168 -19.25 -15.64 28.83
CA ASN A 168 -19.15 -17.05 28.45
C ASN A 168 -17.99 -17.80 29.15
N GLY A 169 -17.23 -17.14 30.03
CA GLY A 169 -16.11 -17.72 30.77
C GLY A 169 -14.93 -18.15 29.91
N LYS A 170 -14.80 -17.59 28.69
CA LYS A 170 -13.69 -17.91 27.78
C LYS A 170 -12.42 -17.13 28.10
N ILE A 171 -12.56 -15.98 28.77
CA ILE A 171 -11.46 -15.12 29.19
C ILE A 171 -11.63 -14.77 30.66
N SER A 172 -10.52 -14.48 31.34
CA SER A 172 -10.51 -13.86 32.68
C SER A 172 -11.04 -12.43 32.62
N ASP A 173 -11.22 -11.79 33.78
CA ASP A 173 -11.71 -10.42 33.85
C ASP A 173 -10.86 -9.50 32.96
N PRO A 174 -11.44 -8.93 31.89
CA PRO A 174 -10.69 -8.12 30.93
C PRO A 174 -10.22 -6.79 31.53
N LEU A 175 -10.76 -6.38 32.70
CA LEU A 175 -10.34 -5.19 33.42
C LEU A 175 -9.27 -5.49 34.50
N GLU A 176 -8.86 -6.75 34.66
CA GLU A 176 -7.85 -7.14 35.64
C GLU A 176 -6.51 -6.47 35.31
N GLY A 177 -6.08 -5.52 36.16
CA GLY A 177 -4.83 -4.77 35.98
C GLY A 177 -4.95 -3.46 35.20
N VAL A 178 -6.16 -3.10 34.72
CA VAL A 178 -6.43 -1.78 34.16
C VAL A 178 -6.67 -0.79 35.31
N PRO A 179 -5.90 0.32 35.45
CA PRO A 179 -6.10 1.28 36.53
C PRO A 179 -7.53 1.84 36.55
N GLU A 180 -8.16 1.90 37.73
CA GLU A 180 -9.50 2.50 37.87
C GLU A 180 -9.48 3.97 37.42
N GLY A 181 -10.30 4.32 36.42
CA GLY A 181 -10.50 5.70 35.95
C GLY A 181 -10.02 6.01 34.53
N THR A 182 -9.61 5.02 33.74
CA THR A 182 -9.24 5.18 32.32
C THR A 182 -10.35 4.82 31.32
N ALA A 183 -11.60 4.65 31.78
CA ALA A 183 -12.79 4.42 30.95
C ALA A 183 -13.78 5.59 31.04
#